data_AF-A0A7S8C6L1-F1
#
_entry.id   AF-A0A7S8C6L1-F1
#
_cell.length_a   1.000
_cell.length_b   1.000
_cell.length_c   1.000
_cell.angle_alpha   90.00
_cell.angle_beta   90.00
_cell.angle_gamma   90.00
#
_symmetry.space_group_name_H-M   'P 1'
#
loop_
_entity.id
_entity.type
_entity.pdbx_description
1 polymer ?
#
loop_
_entity_poly.entity_id
_entity_poly.type
_entity_poly.pdbx_seq_one_letter_code
_entity_poly.pdbx_strand_id
1 'polypeptide(L)'
;MTIGIAAYGAGAGAAVAEALAMAERVGRGEIGGFAVFAALVAGRPAFFTTQRGGLGALRAAWSTAGGEAALMEAPLAAVISSGPDRPEPLTKFLVAAPAGLVTGHRLPDTPGVGGEPINRQVLRRLEAGEAPADAVKAVLSAHGEYDAGLVAATPDGIALANSRRVARRPDIGEARLVADGGDAGIAILHNSIRPVAGLAACAAEAGFGMLAGAAAPRRTIALAAGLTVAAGEADEVEIDGEGRITAIRSANPGLAGKTGWTSSAVYAGSAVLHGGCVIGRTLGEAWARIDRCTVLEVDPERSAIAMETTIREEP
;
A
#
# COMPACT_ATOMS: atom_id res chain seq x y z
N MET A 1 16.96 3.91 0.38
CA MET A 1 16.27 2.99 1.31
C MET A 1 15.08 2.42 0.55
N THR A 2 14.69 1.17 0.70
CA THR A 2 13.72 0.59 -0.25
C THR A 2 12.92 -0.51 0.42
N ILE A 3 11.65 -0.67 0.01
CA ILE A 3 10.76 -1.78 0.37
C ILE A 3 10.22 -2.43 -0.91
N GLY A 4 10.23 -3.76 -0.95
CA GLY A 4 9.59 -4.56 -1.98
C GLY A 4 8.54 -5.48 -1.35
N ILE A 5 7.35 -5.51 -1.93
CA ILE A 5 6.20 -6.28 -1.46
C ILE A 5 5.60 -6.99 -2.67
N ALA A 6 5.31 -8.27 -2.56
CA ALA A 6 4.48 -8.97 -3.54
C ALA A 6 3.46 -9.85 -2.83
N ALA A 7 2.33 -10.09 -3.49
CA ALA A 7 1.30 -10.99 -3.01
C ALA A 7 0.65 -11.75 -4.18
N TYR A 8 0.11 -12.92 -3.88
CA TYR A 8 -0.74 -13.71 -4.76
C TYR A 8 -1.97 -14.21 -4.00
N GLY A 9 -3.03 -14.54 -4.74
CA GLY A 9 -4.34 -14.92 -4.22
C GLY A 9 -5.40 -13.89 -4.57
N ALA A 10 -6.67 -14.22 -4.34
CA ALA A 10 -7.78 -13.29 -4.60
C ALA A 10 -7.58 -11.98 -3.82
N GLY A 11 -7.62 -10.82 -4.50
CA GLY A 11 -7.41 -9.53 -3.86
C GLY A 11 -5.94 -9.19 -3.54
N ALA A 12 -4.97 -9.81 -4.22
CA ALA A 12 -3.54 -9.50 -4.03
C ALA A 12 -3.22 -8.02 -4.25
N GLY A 13 -3.93 -7.34 -5.16
CA GLY A 13 -3.79 -5.90 -5.34
C GLY A 13 -4.08 -5.10 -4.07
N ALA A 14 -5.22 -5.38 -3.43
CA ALA A 14 -5.60 -4.76 -2.16
C ALA A 14 -4.61 -5.09 -1.04
N ALA A 15 -4.16 -6.34 -0.97
CA ALA A 15 -3.17 -6.79 0.01
C ALA A 15 -1.84 -6.02 -0.08
N VAL A 16 -1.33 -5.84 -1.30
CA VAL A 16 -0.09 -5.09 -1.54
C VAL A 16 -0.27 -3.61 -1.21
N ALA A 17 -1.41 -3.02 -1.58
CA ALA A 17 -1.72 -1.63 -1.25
C ALA A 17 -1.82 -1.40 0.26
N GLU A 18 -2.49 -2.28 1.00
CA GLU A 18 -2.62 -2.20 2.46
C GLU A 18 -1.28 -2.40 3.17
N ALA A 19 -0.46 -3.36 2.71
CA ALA A 19 0.88 -3.56 3.25
C ALA A 19 1.78 -2.33 3.05
N LEU A 20 1.71 -1.67 1.88
CA LEU A 20 2.43 -0.42 1.64
C LEU A 20 1.87 0.72 2.50
N ALA A 21 0.55 0.83 2.66
CA ALA A 21 -0.09 1.84 3.51
C ALA A 21 0.37 1.70 4.97
N MET A 22 0.42 0.46 5.48
CA MET A 22 0.96 0.16 6.80
C MET A 22 2.42 0.60 6.91
N ALA A 23 3.25 0.24 5.93
CA ALA A 23 4.66 0.58 5.92
C ALA A 23 4.91 2.10 5.86
N GLU A 24 4.18 2.85 5.02
CA GLU A 24 4.26 4.31 4.93
C GLU A 24 3.78 5.00 6.21
N ARG A 25 2.76 4.45 6.89
CA ARG A 25 2.21 5.02 8.12
C ARG A 25 3.14 4.86 9.32
N VAL A 26 3.76 3.69 9.49
CA VAL A 26 4.60 3.40 10.67
C VAL A 26 6.09 3.58 10.42
N GLY A 27 6.49 3.54 9.14
CA GLY A 27 7.86 3.64 8.68
C GLY A 27 8.40 5.07 8.73
N ARG A 28 9.67 5.20 9.07
CA ARG A 28 10.45 6.44 9.01
C ARG A 28 11.68 6.24 8.14
N GLY A 29 12.10 7.30 7.46
CA GLY A 29 13.20 7.29 6.49
C GLY A 29 12.70 7.59 5.09
N GLU A 30 13.42 7.12 4.07
CA GLU A 30 13.04 7.28 2.66
C GLU A 30 11.98 6.25 2.24
N ILE A 31 10.74 6.45 2.70
CA ILE A 31 9.52 5.74 2.27
C ILE A 31 8.43 6.78 1.92
N GLY A 32 7.49 6.46 1.03
CA GLY A 32 6.45 7.40 0.59
C GLY A 32 6.89 8.37 -0.52
N GLY A 33 8.05 8.13 -1.14
CA GLY A 33 8.55 8.90 -2.28
C GLY A 33 8.17 8.25 -3.61
N PHE A 34 9.16 7.61 -4.24
CA PHE A 34 8.97 6.82 -5.45
C PHE A 34 8.19 5.55 -5.16
N ALA A 35 7.35 5.11 -6.10
CA ALA A 35 6.75 3.79 -6.08
C ALA A 35 6.45 3.28 -7.50
N VAL A 36 6.57 1.96 -7.69
CA VAL A 36 6.07 1.23 -8.86
C VAL A 36 5.18 0.12 -8.36
N PHE A 37 3.91 0.19 -8.73
CA PHE A 37 2.93 -0.86 -8.49
C PHE A 37 2.65 -1.59 -9.80
N ALA A 38 2.64 -2.92 -9.74
CA ALA A 38 2.18 -3.73 -10.85
C ALA A 38 1.18 -4.79 -10.37
N ALA A 39 0.18 -5.06 -11.18
CA ALA A 39 -0.78 -6.11 -10.95
C ALA A 39 -1.15 -6.82 -12.24
N LEU A 40 -1.53 -8.09 -12.15
CA LEU A 40 -1.97 -8.89 -13.27
C LEU A 40 -3.47 -8.71 -13.50
N VAL A 41 -3.85 -7.77 -14.36
CA VAL A 41 -5.25 -7.47 -14.70
C VAL A 41 -5.60 -8.17 -16.00
N ALA A 42 -6.64 -9.00 -16.00
CA ALA A 42 -7.05 -9.82 -17.15
C ALA A 42 -5.87 -10.60 -17.79
N GLY A 43 -4.99 -11.15 -16.94
CA GLY A 43 -3.82 -11.93 -17.38
C GLY A 43 -2.68 -11.11 -17.98
N ARG A 44 -2.70 -9.78 -17.86
CA ARG A 44 -1.63 -8.89 -18.36
C ARG A 44 -1.12 -7.94 -17.26
N PRO A 45 0.18 -7.65 -17.22
CA PRO A 45 0.70 -6.67 -16.28
C PRO A 45 0.18 -5.26 -16.58
N ALA A 46 -0.41 -4.62 -15.59
CA ALA A 46 -0.69 -3.18 -15.55
C ALA A 46 0.29 -2.52 -14.58
N PHE A 47 0.88 -1.39 -14.98
CA PHE A 47 1.86 -0.65 -14.19
C PHE A 47 1.38 0.75 -13.84
N PHE A 48 1.63 1.17 -12.61
CA PHE A 48 1.46 2.53 -12.14
C PHE A 48 2.71 2.98 -11.40
N THR A 49 3.18 4.18 -11.70
CA THR A 49 4.47 4.66 -11.21
C THR A 49 4.37 6.10 -10.72
N THR A 50 5.13 6.42 -9.69
CA THR A 50 5.32 7.81 -9.24
C THR A 50 6.74 8.02 -8.74
N GLN A 51 7.26 9.23 -8.88
CA GLN A 51 8.51 9.65 -8.24
C GLN A 51 8.27 10.19 -6.82
N ARG A 52 7.08 10.71 -6.52
CA ARG A 52 6.78 11.41 -5.26
C ARG A 52 5.36 11.09 -4.79
N GLY A 53 5.16 11.02 -3.48
CA GLY A 53 3.83 10.83 -2.88
C GLY A 53 3.40 9.37 -2.71
N GLY A 54 4.27 8.40 -3.01
CA GLY A 54 4.09 7.00 -2.63
C GLY A 54 2.74 6.41 -3.04
N LEU A 55 2.12 5.65 -2.12
CA LEU A 55 0.81 5.06 -2.35
C LEU A 55 -0.29 6.10 -2.62
N GLY A 56 -0.22 7.28 -1.99
CA GLY A 56 -1.21 8.35 -2.21
C GLY A 56 -1.26 8.81 -3.67
N ALA A 57 -0.10 9.04 -4.27
CA ALA A 57 0.00 9.40 -5.69
C ALA A 57 -0.39 8.24 -6.62
N LEU A 58 -0.07 6.99 -6.26
CA LEU A 58 -0.53 5.82 -7.01
C LEU A 58 -2.06 5.71 -7.01
N ARG A 59 -2.72 5.90 -5.86
CA ARG A 59 -4.19 5.90 -5.75
C ARG A 59 -4.84 6.96 -6.62
N ALA A 60 -4.31 8.17 -6.64
CA ALA A 60 -4.80 9.23 -7.52
C ALA A 60 -4.67 8.82 -9.01
N ALA A 61 -3.56 8.17 -9.38
CA ALA A 61 -3.35 7.67 -10.74
C ALA A 61 -4.32 6.53 -11.11
N TRP A 62 -4.60 5.58 -10.20
CA TRP A 62 -5.57 4.50 -10.41
C TRP A 62 -6.98 5.03 -10.63
N SER A 63 -7.39 5.97 -9.78
CA SER A 63 -8.70 6.62 -9.85
C SER A 63 -8.87 7.37 -11.17
N THR A 64 -7.85 8.13 -11.59
CA THR A 64 -7.85 8.85 -12.88
C THR A 64 -7.96 7.90 -14.07
N ALA A 65 -7.32 6.72 -13.98
CA ALA A 65 -7.34 5.71 -15.03
C ALA A 65 -8.64 4.88 -15.06
N GLY A 66 -9.49 4.95 -14.04
CA GLY A 66 -10.77 4.24 -13.97
C GLY A 66 -10.66 2.71 -13.82
N GLY A 67 -9.52 2.20 -13.31
CA GLY A 67 -9.23 0.76 -13.22
C GLY A 67 -8.95 0.24 -11.81
N GLU A 68 -9.27 1.02 -10.77
CA GLU A 68 -8.91 0.71 -9.39
C GLU A 68 -9.49 -0.62 -8.88
N ALA A 69 -10.77 -0.90 -9.14
CA ALA A 69 -11.40 -2.15 -8.72
C ALA A 69 -10.68 -3.38 -9.28
N ALA A 70 -10.45 -3.41 -10.59
CA ALA A 70 -9.74 -4.50 -11.26
C ALA A 70 -8.28 -4.65 -10.78
N LEU A 71 -7.63 -3.55 -10.38
CA LEU A 71 -6.31 -3.60 -9.76
C LEU A 71 -6.36 -4.22 -8.36
N MET A 72 -7.33 -3.83 -7.53
CA MET A 72 -7.46 -4.33 -6.16
C MET A 72 -7.82 -5.82 -6.13
N GLU A 73 -8.64 -6.27 -7.07
CA GLU A 73 -9.06 -7.68 -7.22
C GLU A 73 -8.02 -8.57 -7.90
N ALA A 74 -6.99 -7.99 -8.51
CA ALA A 74 -6.00 -8.75 -9.26
C ALA A 74 -5.38 -9.89 -8.42
N PRO A 75 -5.23 -11.10 -8.99
CA PRO A 75 -4.76 -12.28 -8.26
C PRO A 75 -3.26 -12.27 -7.97
N LEU A 76 -2.54 -11.31 -8.54
CA LEU A 76 -1.10 -11.19 -8.43
C LEU A 76 -0.73 -9.71 -8.49
N ALA A 77 -0.04 -9.22 -7.46
CA ALA A 77 0.40 -7.83 -7.40
C ALA A 77 1.75 -7.70 -6.70
N ALA A 78 2.45 -6.62 -7.01
CA ALA A 78 3.69 -6.25 -6.36
C ALA A 78 3.89 -4.74 -6.35
N VAL A 79 4.67 -4.26 -5.39
CA VAL A 79 5.14 -2.88 -5.34
C VAL A 79 6.61 -2.83 -4.93
N ILE A 80 7.31 -1.82 -5.43
CA ILE A 80 8.57 -1.34 -4.86
C ILE A 80 8.39 0.13 -4.51
N SER A 81 8.88 0.55 -3.34
CA SER A 81 8.84 1.96 -2.90
C SER A 81 10.13 2.38 -2.20
N SER A 82 10.44 3.68 -2.31
CA SER A 82 11.57 4.33 -1.63
C SER A 82 11.39 5.85 -1.55
N GLY A 83 12.42 6.57 -1.12
CA GLY A 83 12.60 8.00 -1.40
C GLY A 83 12.61 8.32 -2.90
N PRO A 84 12.39 9.59 -3.27
CA PRO A 84 12.16 10.04 -4.64
C PRO A 84 13.43 10.01 -5.51
N ASP A 85 13.29 10.49 -6.76
CA ASP A 85 14.39 10.79 -7.69
C ASP A 85 15.18 9.54 -8.11
N ARG A 86 14.44 8.47 -8.42
CA ARG A 86 15.02 7.24 -8.99
C ARG A 86 15.25 7.38 -10.49
N PRO A 87 16.31 6.77 -11.06
CA PRO A 87 16.53 6.82 -12.51
C PRO A 87 15.37 6.20 -13.29
N GLU A 88 14.89 6.93 -14.30
CA GLU A 88 13.87 6.45 -15.23
C GLU A 88 14.44 5.43 -16.25
N PRO A 89 13.63 4.52 -16.82
CA PRO A 89 12.21 4.31 -16.50
C PRO A 89 12.05 3.58 -15.16
N LEU A 90 11.11 4.05 -14.33
CA LEU A 90 10.82 3.46 -13.01
C LEU A 90 10.49 1.97 -13.05
N THR A 91 9.82 1.49 -14.10
CA THR A 91 9.44 0.08 -14.28
C THR A 91 10.62 -0.88 -14.40
N LYS A 92 11.87 -0.40 -14.47
CA LYS A 92 13.04 -1.29 -14.40
C LYS A 92 13.23 -1.94 -13.03
N PHE A 93 12.72 -1.33 -11.96
CA PHE A 93 12.89 -1.82 -10.59
C PHE A 93 11.90 -2.94 -10.21
N LEU A 94 10.78 -3.03 -10.91
CA LEU A 94 9.78 -4.08 -10.75
C LEU A 94 9.38 -4.59 -12.14
N VAL A 95 9.68 -5.86 -12.41
CA VAL A 95 9.40 -6.48 -13.71
C VAL A 95 8.23 -7.44 -13.59
N ALA A 96 7.44 -7.57 -14.66
CA ALA A 96 6.21 -8.35 -14.67
C ALA A 96 5.97 -8.98 -16.03
N ALA A 97 5.42 -10.19 -16.01
CA ALA A 97 4.92 -10.92 -17.16
C ALA A 97 3.67 -11.73 -16.73
N PRO A 98 2.90 -12.32 -17.66
CA PRO A 98 1.78 -13.19 -17.29
C PRO A 98 2.15 -14.33 -16.35
N ALA A 99 3.40 -14.83 -16.42
CA ALA A 99 3.89 -15.90 -15.57
C ALA A 99 4.19 -15.45 -14.12
N GLY A 100 4.45 -14.16 -13.88
CA GLY A 100 4.88 -13.72 -12.55
C GLY A 100 5.35 -12.27 -12.47
N LEU A 101 5.66 -11.85 -11.24
CA LEU A 101 6.18 -10.53 -10.89
C LEU A 101 7.48 -10.69 -10.11
N VAL A 102 8.43 -9.78 -10.32
CA VAL A 102 9.65 -9.68 -9.52
C VAL A 102 9.86 -8.24 -9.07
N THR A 103 9.85 -8.05 -7.75
CA THR A 103 10.18 -6.80 -7.06
C THR A 103 11.39 -7.02 -6.14
N GLY A 104 11.79 -6.01 -5.38
CA GLY A 104 12.90 -6.14 -4.46
C GLY A 104 13.18 -4.90 -3.64
N HIS A 105 14.37 -4.86 -3.06
CA HIS A 105 14.91 -3.67 -2.39
C HIS A 105 16.40 -3.53 -2.70
N ARG A 106 16.97 -2.38 -2.36
CA ARG A 106 18.29 -1.94 -2.83
C ARG A 106 18.30 -1.75 -4.35
N LEU A 107 19.02 -2.58 -5.11
CA LEU A 107 19.23 -2.46 -6.54
C LEU A 107 18.79 -3.74 -7.29
N PRO A 108 17.48 -4.06 -7.32
CA PRO A 108 16.98 -5.27 -7.99
C PRO A 108 17.20 -5.25 -9.52
N ASP A 109 17.43 -4.07 -10.10
CA ASP A 109 17.73 -3.87 -11.52
C ASP A 109 19.24 -3.94 -11.85
N THR A 110 20.10 -4.34 -10.90
CA THR A 110 21.55 -4.42 -11.13
C THR A 110 21.85 -5.37 -12.30
N PRO A 111 22.59 -4.92 -13.33
CA PRO A 111 23.01 -5.77 -14.44
C PRO A 111 23.86 -6.95 -13.97
N GLY A 112 23.45 -8.17 -14.30
CA GLY A 112 24.25 -9.37 -14.11
C GLY A 112 25.36 -9.53 -15.15
N VAL A 113 26.07 -10.65 -15.08
CA VAL A 113 26.99 -11.08 -16.14
C VAL A 113 26.21 -11.20 -17.46
N GLY A 114 26.65 -10.47 -18.50
CA GLY A 114 25.95 -10.39 -19.79
C GLY A 114 24.97 -9.20 -19.92
N GLY A 115 24.85 -8.36 -18.90
CA GLY A 115 24.10 -7.09 -18.95
C GLY A 115 22.61 -7.21 -18.64
N GLU A 116 22.05 -8.42 -18.53
CA GLU A 116 20.66 -8.63 -18.12
C GLU A 116 20.48 -8.35 -16.61
N PRO A 117 19.56 -7.46 -16.20
CA PRO A 117 19.24 -7.21 -14.80
C PRO A 117 18.85 -8.49 -14.02
N ILE A 118 19.28 -8.60 -12.77
CA ILE A 118 19.01 -9.81 -11.96
C ILE A 118 17.52 -10.06 -11.70
N ASN A 119 16.68 -9.02 -11.57
CA ASN A 119 15.22 -9.20 -11.46
C ASN A 119 14.61 -9.79 -12.75
N ARG A 120 15.12 -9.42 -13.93
CA ARG A 120 14.72 -10.02 -15.22
C ARG A 120 15.19 -11.45 -15.37
N GLN A 121 16.40 -11.76 -14.89
CA GLN A 121 16.86 -13.15 -14.87
C GLN A 121 15.95 -14.04 -14.02
N VAL A 122 15.41 -13.54 -12.89
CA VAL A 122 14.41 -14.27 -12.11
C VAL A 122 13.11 -14.39 -12.89
N LEU A 123 12.59 -13.29 -13.47
CA LEU A 123 11.35 -13.32 -14.24
C LEU A 123 11.40 -14.34 -15.39
N ARG A 124 12.51 -14.40 -16.13
CA ARG A 124 12.72 -15.38 -17.21
C ARG A 124 12.67 -16.82 -16.72
N ARG A 125 13.12 -17.09 -15.49
CA ARG A 125 13.00 -18.42 -14.87
C ARG A 125 11.56 -18.75 -14.49
N LEU A 126 10.79 -17.76 -14.00
CA LEU A 126 9.35 -17.94 -13.77
C LEU A 126 8.60 -18.21 -15.07
N GLU A 127 8.94 -17.50 -16.15
CA GLU A 127 8.38 -17.75 -17.50
C GLU A 127 8.73 -19.15 -18.03
N ALA A 128 9.86 -19.73 -17.59
CA ALA A 128 10.23 -21.11 -17.86
C ALA A 128 9.54 -22.15 -16.94
N GLY A 129 8.67 -21.70 -16.03
CA GLY A 129 7.94 -22.55 -15.09
C GLY A 129 8.71 -22.93 -13.84
N GLU A 130 9.87 -22.32 -13.56
CA GLU A 130 10.58 -22.55 -12.30
C GLU A 130 9.80 -21.95 -11.12
N ALA A 131 9.78 -22.67 -9.99
CA ALA A 131 9.16 -22.19 -8.77
C ALA A 131 9.88 -20.91 -8.25
N PRO A 132 9.17 -19.95 -7.64
CA PRO A 132 9.75 -18.70 -7.16
C PRO A 132 10.99 -18.86 -6.27
N ALA A 133 10.95 -19.84 -5.35
CA ALA A 133 12.05 -20.10 -4.44
C ALA A 133 13.32 -20.55 -5.17
N ASP A 134 13.19 -21.43 -6.16
CA ASP A 134 14.31 -21.93 -6.95
C ASP A 134 14.87 -20.85 -7.88
N ALA A 135 13.98 -20.08 -8.52
CA ALA A 135 14.36 -18.98 -9.40
C ALA A 135 15.18 -17.90 -8.67
N VAL A 136 14.68 -17.44 -7.51
CA VAL A 136 15.37 -16.44 -6.68
C VAL A 136 16.69 -17.00 -6.14
N LYS A 137 16.68 -18.22 -5.60
CA LYS A 137 17.89 -18.87 -5.07
C LYS A 137 18.95 -19.03 -6.13
N ALA A 138 18.60 -19.47 -7.33
CA ALA A 138 19.55 -19.68 -8.42
C ALA A 138 20.25 -18.38 -8.82
N VAL A 139 19.48 -17.30 -9.01
CA VAL A 139 20.04 -15.99 -9.40
C VAL A 139 20.90 -15.40 -8.29
N LEU A 140 20.42 -15.38 -7.04
CA LEU A 140 21.20 -14.79 -5.93
C LEU A 140 22.41 -15.64 -5.52
N SER A 141 22.38 -16.96 -5.77
CA SER A 141 23.56 -17.80 -5.55
C SER A 141 24.67 -17.51 -6.54
N ALA A 142 24.31 -17.25 -7.81
CA ALA A 142 25.23 -16.85 -8.87
C ALA A 142 25.77 -15.42 -8.67
N HIS A 143 24.97 -14.52 -8.10
CA HIS A 143 25.30 -13.10 -7.91
C HIS A 143 25.37 -12.71 -6.42
N GLY A 144 25.99 -13.56 -5.60
CA GLY A 144 25.91 -13.46 -4.12
C GLY A 144 26.40 -12.15 -3.51
N GLU A 145 27.29 -11.42 -4.18
CA GLU A 145 27.84 -10.15 -3.69
C GLU A 145 27.16 -8.89 -4.27
N TYR A 146 26.05 -9.05 -4.98
CA TYR A 146 25.26 -7.93 -5.49
C TYR A 146 24.47 -7.26 -4.35
N ASP A 147 24.23 -5.96 -4.44
CA ASP A 147 23.48 -5.21 -3.42
C ASP A 147 21.97 -5.26 -3.73
N ALA A 148 21.36 -6.44 -3.61
CA ALA A 148 19.95 -6.66 -3.89
C ALA A 148 19.32 -7.77 -3.01
N GLY A 149 18.07 -7.56 -2.64
CA GLY A 149 17.15 -8.62 -2.23
C GLY A 149 15.95 -8.62 -3.17
N LEU A 150 15.42 -9.81 -3.45
CA LEU A 150 14.39 -10.05 -4.46
C LEU A 150 13.17 -10.73 -3.84
N VAL A 151 11.98 -10.35 -4.31
CA VAL A 151 10.73 -11.05 -4.09
C VAL A 151 10.19 -11.47 -5.45
N ALA A 152 9.85 -12.74 -5.60
CA ALA A 152 9.25 -13.30 -6.79
C ALA A 152 7.90 -13.93 -6.45
N ALA A 153 6.89 -13.65 -7.25
CA ALA A 153 5.55 -14.20 -7.09
C ALA A 153 5.01 -14.70 -8.43
N THR A 154 4.34 -15.85 -8.40
CA THR A 154 3.52 -16.41 -9.47
C THR A 154 2.11 -16.63 -8.92
N PRO A 155 1.11 -16.98 -9.75
CA PRO A 155 -0.23 -17.33 -9.23
C PRO A 155 -0.23 -18.48 -8.22
N ASP A 156 0.80 -19.34 -8.23
CA ASP A 156 0.88 -20.57 -7.42
C ASP A 156 1.86 -20.48 -6.25
N GLY A 157 2.57 -19.35 -6.09
CA GLY A 157 3.56 -19.26 -5.02
C GLY A 157 4.35 -17.97 -4.96
N ILE A 158 5.09 -17.84 -3.86
CA ILE A 158 5.89 -16.65 -3.57
C ILE A 158 7.16 -17.02 -2.81
N ALA A 159 8.24 -16.29 -3.08
CA ALA A 159 9.48 -16.41 -2.34
C ALA A 159 10.20 -15.06 -2.25
N LEU A 160 10.99 -14.91 -1.20
CA LEU A 160 11.91 -13.79 -1.03
C LEU A 160 13.29 -14.32 -0.63
N ALA A 161 14.35 -13.60 -1.01
CA ALA A 161 15.67 -13.79 -0.43
C ALA A 161 16.57 -12.56 -0.63
N ASN A 162 17.55 -12.45 0.25
CA ASN A 162 18.63 -11.48 0.17
C ASN A 162 19.88 -12.09 -0.47
N SER A 163 20.65 -11.31 -1.22
CA SER A 163 22.00 -11.71 -1.58
C SER A 163 22.85 -11.92 -0.31
N ARG A 164 23.98 -12.64 -0.42
CA ARG A 164 24.91 -12.82 0.71
C ARG A 164 25.42 -11.47 1.23
N ARG A 165 25.61 -10.49 0.35
CA ARG A 165 25.99 -9.13 0.73
C ARG A 165 24.91 -8.42 1.53
N VAL A 166 23.67 -8.46 1.07
CA VAL A 166 22.54 -7.79 1.74
C VAL A 166 22.22 -8.46 3.08
N ALA A 167 22.32 -9.78 3.17
CA ALA A 167 22.11 -10.54 4.40
C ALA A 167 23.05 -10.14 5.56
N ARG A 168 24.20 -9.50 5.27
CA ARG A 168 25.15 -9.00 6.29
C ARG A 168 24.79 -7.61 6.82
N ARG A 169 23.77 -6.96 6.29
CA ARG A 169 23.40 -5.60 6.69
C ARG A 169 22.63 -5.62 8.02
N PRO A 170 22.85 -4.64 8.91
CA PRO A 170 22.14 -4.56 10.19
C PRO A 170 20.76 -3.89 10.09
N ASP A 171 20.34 -3.48 8.90
CA ASP A 171 19.17 -2.64 8.66
C ASP A 171 18.16 -3.27 7.70
N ILE A 172 18.10 -4.60 7.65
CA ILE A 172 17.15 -5.36 6.83
C ILE A 172 15.98 -5.87 7.67
N GLY A 173 14.80 -5.93 7.05
CA GLY A 173 13.64 -6.62 7.60
C GLY A 173 12.95 -7.41 6.50
N GLU A 174 12.41 -8.57 6.86
CA GLU A 174 11.72 -9.47 5.94
C GLU A 174 10.55 -10.16 6.66
N ALA A 175 9.51 -10.48 5.90
CA ALA A 175 8.38 -11.28 6.37
C ALA A 175 7.75 -12.00 5.18
N ARG A 176 7.28 -13.22 5.42
CA ARG A 176 6.52 -14.01 4.44
C ARG A 176 5.42 -14.75 5.17
N LEU A 177 4.19 -14.59 4.68
CA LEU A 177 3.01 -15.31 5.16
C LEU A 177 2.38 -16.03 3.97
N VAL A 178 1.99 -17.28 4.18
CA VAL A 178 1.30 -18.12 3.19
C VAL A 178 0.14 -18.80 3.92
N ALA A 179 -1.03 -18.83 3.31
CA ALA A 179 -2.19 -19.52 3.85
C ALA A 179 -1.93 -21.02 3.99
N ASP A 180 -2.59 -21.68 4.94
CA ASP A 180 -2.42 -23.12 5.16
C ASP A 180 -2.77 -23.96 3.92
N GLY A 181 -3.70 -23.46 3.09
CA GLY A 181 -4.08 -24.06 1.81
C GLY A 181 -3.10 -23.77 0.65
N GLY A 182 -2.15 -22.85 0.84
CA GLY A 182 -1.16 -22.45 -0.16
C GLY A 182 -1.72 -21.60 -1.31
N ASP A 183 -2.99 -21.22 -1.27
CA ASP A 183 -3.72 -20.49 -2.31
C ASP A 183 -3.53 -18.97 -2.27
N ALA A 184 -2.97 -18.45 -1.17
CA ALA A 184 -2.66 -17.04 -1.02
C ALA A 184 -1.38 -16.83 -0.20
N GLY A 185 -0.66 -15.74 -0.48
CA GLY A 185 0.51 -15.38 0.29
C GLY A 185 1.05 -14.00 -0.03
N ILE A 186 1.83 -13.46 0.91
CA ILE A 186 2.50 -12.16 0.82
C ILE A 186 3.95 -12.28 1.27
N ALA A 187 4.84 -11.54 0.63
CA ALA A 187 6.25 -11.48 0.94
C ALA A 187 6.75 -10.04 0.90
N ILE A 188 7.51 -9.66 1.91
CA ILE A 188 8.03 -8.30 2.11
C ILE A 188 9.51 -8.38 2.45
N LEU A 189 10.30 -7.49 1.85
CA LEU A 189 11.65 -7.19 2.28
C LEU A 189 11.88 -5.68 2.24
N HIS A 190 12.69 -5.17 3.15
CA HIS A 190 13.07 -3.78 3.17
C HIS A 190 14.47 -3.56 3.72
N ASN A 191 15.03 -2.37 3.45
CA ASN A 191 16.22 -1.90 4.13
C ASN A 191 16.12 -0.42 4.52
N SER A 192 16.81 -0.08 5.60
CA SER A 192 17.02 1.30 6.05
C SER A 192 15.73 2.08 6.32
N ILE A 193 14.59 1.40 6.52
CA ILE A 193 13.33 1.97 7.00
C ILE A 193 13.20 1.59 8.48
N ARG A 194 12.83 2.56 9.32
CA ARG A 194 12.71 2.38 10.78
C ARG A 194 11.22 2.32 11.19
N PRO A 195 10.85 1.52 12.20
CA PRO A 195 11.69 0.54 12.90
C PRO A 195 12.13 -0.59 11.96
N VAL A 196 13.33 -1.13 12.14
CA VAL A 196 13.83 -2.24 11.30
C VAL A 196 13.16 -3.55 11.71
N ALA A 197 13.16 -3.85 13.00
CA ALA A 197 12.43 -4.99 13.54
C ALA A 197 10.92 -4.71 13.56
N GLY A 198 10.12 -5.71 13.20
CA GLY A 198 8.66 -5.66 13.28
C GLY A 198 7.94 -4.95 12.13
N LEU A 199 8.60 -4.07 11.36
CA LEU A 199 7.96 -3.37 10.25
C LEU A 199 7.46 -4.34 9.17
N ALA A 200 8.33 -5.23 8.68
CA ALA A 200 7.94 -6.21 7.66
C ALA A 200 6.80 -7.12 8.14
N ALA A 201 6.86 -7.58 9.40
CA ALA A 201 5.82 -8.43 9.98
C ALA A 201 4.48 -7.70 10.07
N CYS A 202 4.47 -6.47 10.59
CA CYS A 202 3.26 -5.66 10.72
C CYS A 202 2.63 -5.33 9.34
N ALA A 203 3.46 -4.99 8.35
CA ALA A 203 2.99 -4.78 6.98
C ALA A 203 2.46 -6.06 6.33
N ALA A 204 3.12 -7.21 6.57
CA ALA A 204 2.69 -8.50 6.06
C ALA A 204 1.37 -8.93 6.68
N GLU A 205 1.17 -8.76 7.99
CA GLU A 205 -0.10 -9.04 8.66
C GLU A 205 -1.24 -8.16 8.13
N ALA A 206 -0.98 -6.86 7.91
CA ALA A 206 -1.98 -5.96 7.35
C ALA A 206 -2.41 -6.39 5.93
N GLY A 207 -1.46 -6.69 5.05
CA GLY A 207 -1.76 -7.17 3.70
C GLY A 207 -2.37 -8.57 3.69
N PHE A 208 -1.90 -9.48 4.54
CA PHE A 208 -2.44 -10.84 4.61
C PHE A 208 -3.87 -10.87 5.16
N GLY A 209 -4.23 -9.95 6.06
CA GLY A 209 -5.61 -9.75 6.50
C GLY A 209 -6.57 -9.45 5.35
N MET A 210 -6.10 -8.76 4.29
CA MET A 210 -6.89 -8.55 3.07
C MET A 210 -7.12 -9.86 2.30
N LEU A 211 -6.06 -10.67 2.13
CA LEU A 211 -6.13 -11.96 1.42
C LEU A 211 -7.05 -12.96 2.13
N ALA A 212 -7.03 -12.97 3.46
CA ALA A 212 -7.85 -13.87 4.27
C ALA A 212 -9.33 -13.44 4.36
N GLY A 213 -9.73 -12.37 3.67
CA GLY A 213 -11.07 -11.78 3.80
C GLY A 213 -11.37 -11.23 5.20
N ALA A 214 -10.34 -11.06 6.04
CA ALA A 214 -10.45 -10.65 7.43
C ALA A 214 -10.43 -9.12 7.61
N ALA A 215 -10.13 -8.36 6.55
CA ALA A 215 -10.09 -6.90 6.57
C ALA A 215 -10.64 -6.30 5.26
N ALA A 216 -11.44 -5.23 5.38
CA ALA A 216 -11.80 -4.38 4.25
C ALA A 216 -10.68 -3.36 3.96
N PRO A 217 -10.48 -2.91 2.70
CA PRO A 217 -9.38 -2.02 2.35
C PRO A 217 -9.48 -0.70 3.11
N ARG A 218 -8.34 -0.17 3.59
CA ARG A 218 -8.35 1.07 4.37
C ARG A 218 -7.75 2.25 3.61
N ARG A 219 -8.32 3.42 3.82
CA ARG A 219 -7.78 4.71 3.36
C ARG A 219 -7.66 5.68 4.52
N THR A 220 -6.70 6.58 4.48
CA THR A 220 -6.62 7.69 5.42
C THR A 220 -7.28 8.91 4.81
N ILE A 221 -8.17 9.55 5.55
CA ILE A 221 -8.77 10.84 5.21
C ILE A 221 -8.33 11.90 6.22
N ALA A 222 -8.19 13.15 5.78
CA ALA A 222 -7.60 14.22 6.59
C ALA A 222 -8.63 15.31 6.91
N LEU A 223 -8.76 15.64 8.20
CA LEU A 223 -9.51 16.79 8.68
C LEU A 223 -8.63 18.05 8.70
N ALA A 224 -9.14 19.16 8.17
CA ALA A 224 -8.51 20.47 8.23
C ALA A 224 -9.31 21.47 9.07
N ALA A 225 -8.63 22.46 9.63
CA ALA A 225 -9.27 23.60 10.26
C ALA A 225 -10.04 24.46 9.24
N GLY A 226 -11.05 25.19 9.70
CA GLY A 226 -11.90 26.08 8.92
C GLY A 226 -13.18 25.42 8.38
N LEU A 227 -13.37 24.12 8.55
CA LEU A 227 -14.59 23.42 8.13
C LEU A 227 -15.73 23.66 9.12
N THR A 228 -16.94 23.87 8.59
CA THR A 228 -18.16 23.94 9.38
C THR A 228 -18.82 22.57 9.45
N VAL A 229 -19.14 22.12 10.67
CA VAL A 229 -19.95 20.94 10.94
C VAL A 229 -21.42 21.33 10.82
N ALA A 230 -22.04 20.97 9.70
CA ALA A 230 -23.45 21.20 9.47
C ALA A 230 -24.30 20.20 10.29
N ALA A 231 -25.48 20.63 10.72
CA ALA A 231 -26.47 19.70 11.26
C ALA A 231 -27.00 18.80 10.13
N GLY A 232 -27.15 17.52 10.41
CA GLY A 232 -27.74 16.53 9.51
C GLY A 232 -28.55 15.49 10.26
N GLU A 233 -29.20 14.59 9.54
CA GLU A 233 -29.93 13.45 10.13
C GLU A 233 -29.00 12.26 10.44
N ALA A 234 -27.78 12.27 9.88
CA ALA A 234 -26.75 11.27 10.05
C ALA A 234 -25.35 11.92 10.15
N ASP A 235 -24.39 11.18 10.71
CA ASP A 235 -22.98 11.58 10.70
C ASP A 235 -22.31 11.18 9.38
N GLU A 236 -21.84 12.18 8.64
CA GLU A 236 -21.36 12.02 7.27
C GLU A 236 -20.18 12.95 6.99
N VAL A 237 -19.23 12.48 6.17
CA VAL A 237 -18.09 13.28 5.70
C VAL A 237 -17.97 13.15 4.18
N GLU A 238 -17.88 14.28 3.49
CA GLU A 238 -17.56 14.32 2.05
C GLU A 238 -16.05 14.50 1.88
N ILE A 239 -15.44 13.75 0.96
CA ILE A 239 -14.02 13.88 0.63
C ILE A 239 -13.76 14.22 -0.84
N ASP A 240 -12.65 14.90 -1.11
CA ASP A 240 -12.13 15.08 -2.47
C ASP A 240 -11.33 13.85 -2.97
N GLY A 241 -10.82 13.93 -4.20
CA GLY A 241 -10.04 12.85 -4.82
C GLY A 241 -8.74 12.53 -4.07
N GLU A 242 -8.19 13.53 -3.37
CA GLU A 242 -7.00 13.46 -2.55
C GLU A 242 -7.27 12.91 -1.14
N GLY A 243 -8.53 12.70 -0.76
CA GLY A 243 -8.93 12.20 0.55
C GLY A 243 -8.99 13.27 1.65
N ARG A 244 -9.07 14.54 1.29
CA ARG A 244 -9.31 15.63 2.24
C ARG A 244 -10.79 15.78 2.47
N ILE A 245 -11.17 16.00 3.72
CA ILE A 245 -12.56 16.27 4.08
C ILE A 245 -12.94 17.66 3.58
N THR A 246 -14.03 17.75 2.80
CA THR A 246 -14.55 18.99 2.23
C THR A 246 -15.86 19.43 2.87
N ALA A 247 -16.62 18.50 3.45
CA ALA A 247 -17.83 18.79 4.21
C ALA A 247 -18.05 17.79 5.35
N ILE A 248 -18.67 18.25 6.43
CA ILE A 248 -19.02 17.42 7.60
C ILE A 248 -20.49 17.69 7.93
N ARG A 249 -21.27 16.62 8.06
CA ARG A 249 -22.61 16.66 8.66
C ARG A 249 -22.59 15.82 9.93
N SER A 250 -23.23 16.31 10.99
CA SER A 250 -23.40 15.54 12.21
C SER A 250 -24.86 15.49 12.65
N ALA A 251 -25.26 14.31 13.12
CA ALA A 251 -26.53 14.08 13.77
C ALA A 251 -26.55 14.58 15.22
N ASN A 252 -25.41 14.98 15.79
CA ASN A 252 -25.32 15.45 17.16
C ASN A 252 -25.86 16.90 17.29
N PRO A 253 -27.05 17.10 17.88
CA PRO A 253 -27.63 18.44 18.04
C PRO A 253 -26.86 19.31 19.03
N GLY A 254 -25.99 18.70 19.86
CA GLY A 254 -25.22 19.37 20.89
C GLY A 254 -24.08 20.23 20.37
N LEU A 255 -23.72 20.16 19.09
CA LEU A 255 -22.58 20.90 18.51
C LEU A 255 -22.88 22.40 18.28
N ALA A 256 -24.12 22.75 17.91
CA ALA A 256 -24.49 24.11 17.52
C ALA A 256 -24.34 25.15 18.65
N GLY A 257 -24.51 24.73 19.90
CA GLY A 257 -24.44 25.61 21.08
C GLY A 257 -23.07 25.72 21.73
N LYS A 258 -22.03 25.08 21.18
CA LYS A 258 -20.74 24.93 21.86
C LYS A 258 -19.73 25.96 21.38
N THR A 259 -19.02 26.54 22.34
CA THR A 259 -17.98 27.55 22.11
C THR A 259 -16.66 27.07 22.68
N GLY A 260 -15.59 27.13 21.88
CA GLY A 260 -14.24 26.70 22.27
C GLY A 260 -14.11 25.27 22.82
N TRP A 261 -14.99 24.35 22.40
CA TRP A 261 -15.07 23.00 22.99
C TRP A 261 -14.24 21.99 22.19
N THR A 262 -13.42 21.20 22.87
CA THR A 262 -12.73 20.05 22.25
C THR A 262 -13.66 18.83 22.22
N SER A 263 -14.00 18.37 21.02
CA SER A 263 -14.88 17.22 20.78
C SER A 263 -14.56 16.58 19.44
N SER A 264 -15.14 15.41 19.18
CA SER A 264 -15.13 14.75 17.89
C SER A 264 -15.86 15.61 16.86
N ALA A 265 -15.14 16.10 15.85
CA ALA A 265 -15.71 16.76 14.68
C ALA A 265 -16.17 15.74 13.64
N VAL A 266 -15.51 14.59 13.60
CA VAL A 266 -15.91 13.41 12.82
C VAL A 266 -15.97 12.24 13.78
N TYR A 267 -17.09 11.52 13.78
CA TYR A 267 -17.31 10.35 14.63
C TYR A 267 -16.80 9.08 13.97
N ALA A 268 -16.54 8.05 14.77
CA ALA A 268 -16.33 6.70 14.25
C ALA A 268 -17.66 6.16 13.70
N GLY A 269 -17.62 5.49 12.56
CA GLY A 269 -18.80 4.96 11.87
C GLY A 269 -19.55 5.97 11.00
N SER A 270 -19.08 7.22 10.89
CA SER A 270 -19.61 8.21 9.95
C SER A 270 -19.50 7.69 8.52
N ALA A 271 -20.55 7.88 7.71
CA ALA A 271 -20.48 7.53 6.31
C ALA A 271 -19.49 8.45 5.59
N VAL A 272 -18.62 7.87 4.76
CA VAL A 272 -17.69 8.62 3.92
C VAL A 272 -18.26 8.67 2.50
N LEU A 273 -18.45 9.88 2.00
CA LEU A 273 -19.02 10.18 0.70
C LEU A 273 -17.97 10.75 -0.25
N HIS A 274 -18.08 10.40 -1.52
CA HIS A 274 -17.36 11.03 -2.61
C HIS A 274 -18.29 11.22 -3.80
N GLY A 275 -18.48 12.47 -4.23
CA GLY A 275 -19.47 12.81 -5.25
C GLY A 275 -20.90 12.50 -4.79
N GLY A 276 -21.16 12.55 -3.47
CA GLY A 276 -22.46 12.20 -2.88
C GLY A 276 -22.75 10.69 -2.78
N CYS A 277 -21.85 9.82 -3.22
CA CYS A 277 -21.97 8.37 -3.07
C CYS A 277 -21.22 7.87 -1.83
N VAL A 278 -21.84 7.00 -1.03
CA VAL A 278 -21.17 6.37 0.11
C VAL A 278 -20.13 5.36 -0.39
N ILE A 279 -18.86 5.63 -0.09
CA ILE A 279 -17.72 4.79 -0.47
C ILE A 279 -17.11 4.05 0.71
N GLY A 280 -17.53 4.34 1.95
CA GLY A 280 -16.93 3.76 3.14
C GLY A 280 -17.48 4.30 4.45
N ARG A 281 -16.81 3.93 5.54
CA ARG A 281 -17.08 4.41 6.89
C ARG A 281 -15.79 4.72 7.63
N THR A 282 -15.82 5.75 8.47
CA THR A 282 -14.70 6.06 9.38
C THR A 282 -14.55 4.98 10.46
N LEU A 283 -13.32 4.64 10.81
CA LEU A 283 -13.00 3.66 11.86
C LEU A 283 -12.66 4.30 13.20
N GLY A 284 -12.33 5.59 13.17
CA GLY A 284 -11.95 6.36 14.34
C GLY A 284 -12.58 7.74 14.30
N GLU A 285 -12.34 8.50 15.36
CA GLU A 285 -12.83 9.87 15.51
C GLU A 285 -11.72 10.87 15.20
N ALA A 286 -12.07 11.99 14.57
CA ALA A 286 -11.19 13.15 14.55
C ALA A 286 -11.59 14.16 15.61
N TRP A 287 -10.65 14.44 16.51
CA TRP A 287 -10.84 15.37 17.60
C TRP A 287 -10.36 16.76 17.17
N ALA A 288 -11.17 17.76 17.48
CA ALA A 288 -10.86 19.15 17.17
C ALA A 288 -11.44 20.09 18.21
N ARG A 289 -10.87 21.29 18.27
CA ARG A 289 -11.49 22.41 18.97
C ARG A 289 -12.53 23.04 18.05
N ILE A 290 -13.79 23.00 18.48
CA ILE A 290 -14.95 23.46 17.73
C ILE A 290 -15.51 24.72 18.41
N ASP A 291 -15.73 25.77 17.62
CA ASP A 291 -16.44 26.98 18.03
C ASP A 291 -17.57 27.28 17.07
N ARG A 292 -18.81 27.32 17.57
CA ARG A 292 -20.01 27.62 16.75
C ARG A 292 -20.04 26.78 15.47
N CYS A 293 -19.92 25.47 15.64
CA CYS A 293 -19.80 24.47 14.57
C CYS A 293 -18.56 24.57 13.67
N THR A 294 -17.64 25.50 13.88
CA THR A 294 -16.44 25.62 13.06
C THR A 294 -15.27 24.92 13.72
N VAL A 295 -14.59 24.05 12.97
CA VAL A 295 -13.33 23.42 13.36
C VAL A 295 -12.25 24.50 13.39
N LEU A 296 -11.79 24.92 14.56
CA LEU A 296 -10.77 25.95 14.70
C LEU A 296 -9.36 25.38 14.63
N GLU A 297 -9.17 24.22 15.25
CA GLU A 297 -7.87 23.59 15.43
C GLU A 297 -8.06 22.09 15.49
N VAL A 298 -7.26 21.36 14.73
CA VAL A 298 -7.32 19.90 14.68
C VAL A 298 -6.21 19.36 15.56
N ASP A 299 -6.52 18.32 16.33
CA ASP A 299 -5.49 17.56 17.02
C ASP A 299 -4.58 16.90 15.96
N PRO A 300 -3.28 17.26 15.87
CA PRO A 300 -2.40 16.73 14.84
C PRO A 300 -2.24 15.20 14.92
N GLU A 301 -2.35 14.60 16.11
CA GLU A 301 -2.26 13.16 16.30
C GLU A 301 -3.56 12.42 15.95
N ARG A 302 -4.69 13.14 15.85
CA ARG A 302 -6.03 12.58 15.55
C ARG A 302 -6.72 13.25 14.36
N SER A 303 -5.97 13.99 13.55
CA SER A 303 -6.46 14.67 12.34
C SER A 303 -6.63 13.72 11.15
N ALA A 304 -5.87 12.63 11.16
CA ALA A 304 -5.90 11.57 10.16
C ALA A 304 -6.83 10.45 10.63
N ILE A 305 -7.93 10.24 9.92
CA ILE A 305 -8.93 9.21 10.23
C ILE A 305 -8.74 8.06 9.26
N ALA A 306 -8.63 6.83 9.76
CA ALA A 306 -8.74 5.65 8.92
C ALA A 306 -10.21 5.43 8.54
N MET A 307 -10.47 5.13 7.28
CA MET A 307 -11.77 4.67 6.79
C MET A 307 -11.63 3.26 6.21
N GLU A 308 -12.66 2.43 6.36
CA GLU A 308 -12.84 1.22 5.57
C GLU A 308 -13.61 1.57 4.30
N THR A 309 -13.08 1.14 3.16
CA THR A 309 -13.71 1.29 1.86
C THR A 309 -14.66 0.12 1.64
N THR A 310 -15.89 0.43 1.24
CA THR A 310 -16.83 -0.59 0.79
C THR A 310 -16.54 -0.81 -0.69
N ILE A 311 -15.90 -1.93 -1.05
CA ILE A 311 -15.92 -2.38 -2.44
C ILE A 311 -17.36 -2.85 -2.67
N ARG A 312 -18.20 -1.99 -3.23
CA ARG A 312 -19.48 -2.48 -3.74
C ARG A 312 -19.17 -3.34 -4.96
N GLU A 313 -19.51 -4.62 -4.87
CA GLU A 313 -19.89 -5.38 -6.06
C GLU A 313 -21.00 -4.58 -6.73
N GLU A 314 -20.73 -3.96 -7.89
CA GLU A 314 -21.82 -3.46 -8.71
C GLU A 314 -22.62 -4.66 -9.22
N PRO A 315 -23.97 -4.62 -9.15
CA PRO A 315 -24.82 -5.69 -9.68
C PRO A 315 -24.78 -5.78 -11.21
#